data_AF-A0A2A4Q783-F1
#
_entry.id   AF-A0A2A4Q783-F1
#
_cell.length_a   1.000
_cell.length_b   1.000
_cell.length_c   1.000
_cell.angle_alpha   90.00
_cell.angle_beta   90.00
_cell.angle_gamma   90.00
#
_symmetry.space_group_name_H-M   'P 1'
#
loop_
_entity.id
_entity.type
_entity.pdbx_description
1 polymer ?
#
loop_
_entity_poly.entity_id
_entity_poly.type
_entity_poly.pdbx_seq_one_letter_code
_entity_poly.pdbx_strand_id
1 'polypeptide(L)'
;PAQRLLLAAGLVMGIMIIPFISSLSDDVINAVPQSLRDGSYALGATQAETIRQVVLPAALPGIVSAVLLGVSRAVGETMIVVMAAGQGANLTVNPLEAVTTVTVQIVMLITGDTEASTAAGPAFTLGFTLFCMTLLLNIVALRVVRKYQEAYD
;
A
#
# COMPACT_ATOMS: atom_id res chain seq x y z
N PRO A 1 25.32 -1.17 -10.49
CA PRO A 1 25.13 -0.61 -9.12
C PRO A 1 23.64 -0.40 -8.78
N ALA A 2 22.85 0.22 -9.66
CA ALA A 2 21.42 0.52 -9.44
C ALA A 2 20.52 -0.73 -9.24
N GLN A 3 20.79 -1.83 -9.95
CA GLN A 3 19.96 -3.06 -9.90
C GLN A 3 19.97 -3.75 -8.53
N ARG A 4 21.10 -3.68 -7.80
CA ARG A 4 21.21 -4.23 -6.44
C ARG A 4 20.42 -3.40 -5.42
N LEU A 5 20.30 -2.09 -5.64
CA LEU A 5 19.56 -1.20 -4.74
C LEU A 5 18.05 -1.33 -4.87
N LEU A 6 17.49 -1.57 -6.07
CA LEU A 6 16.06 -1.86 -6.21
C LEU A 6 15.66 -3.16 -5.50
N LEU A 7 16.45 -4.23 -5.67
CA LEU A 7 16.18 -5.51 -5.02
C LEU A 7 16.30 -5.40 -3.50
N ALA A 8 17.32 -4.69 -3.00
CA ALA A 8 17.50 -4.45 -1.57
C ALA A 8 16.37 -3.58 -1.00
N ALA A 9 15.98 -2.50 -1.67
CA ALA A 9 14.87 -1.65 -1.25
C ALA A 9 13.53 -2.40 -1.23
N GLY A 10 13.25 -3.22 -2.25
CA GLY A 10 12.06 -4.07 -2.29
C GLY A 10 12.02 -5.08 -1.15
N LEU A 11 13.17 -5.69 -0.82
CA LEU A 11 13.28 -6.64 0.29
C LEU A 11 13.06 -5.97 1.65
N VAL A 12 13.66 -4.81 1.88
CA VAL A 12 13.47 -4.03 3.12
C VAL A 12 12.01 -3.60 3.27
N MET A 13 11.38 -3.12 2.19
CA MET A 13 9.96 -2.76 2.19
C MET A 13 9.06 -3.97 2.48
N GLY A 14 9.37 -5.13 1.89
CA GLY A 14 8.64 -6.36 2.15
C GLY A 14 8.66 -6.74 3.62
N ILE A 15 9.82 -6.69 4.27
CA ILE A 15 9.96 -7.00 5.70
C ILE A 15 9.18 -6.00 6.58
N MET A 16 9.16 -4.71 6.21
CA MET A 16 8.50 -3.66 7.00
C MET A 16 6.96 -3.69 6.89
N ILE A 17 6.42 -4.12 5.75
CA ILE A 17 4.97 -4.19 5.53
C ILE A 17 4.33 -5.33 6.33
N ILE A 18 5.07 -6.41 6.60
CA ILE A 18 4.57 -7.58 7.34
C ILE A 18 4.00 -7.22 8.73
N PRO A 19 4.76 -6.59 9.65
CA PRO A 19 4.25 -6.27 10.98
C PRO A 19 3.07 -5.28 10.92
N PHE A 20 3.04 -4.41 9.91
CA PHE A 20 1.95 -3.46 9.72
C PHE A 20 0.63 -4.15 9.34
N ILE A 21 0.67 -5.00 8.32
CA ILE A 21 -0.51 -5.76 7.88
C ILE A 21 -0.95 -6.74 8.98
N SER A 22 0.00 -7.39 9.67
CA SER A 22 -0.30 -8.32 10.77
C SER A 22 -1.06 -7.62 11.89
N SER A 23 -0.55 -6.49 12.40
CA SER A 23 -1.19 -5.76 13.50
C SER A 23 -2.61 -5.32 13.15
N LEU A 24 -2.80 -4.74 11.96
CA LEU A 24 -4.12 -4.29 11.51
C LEU A 24 -5.09 -5.47 11.30
N SER A 25 -4.59 -6.60 10.79
CA SER A 25 -5.42 -7.79 10.61
C SER A 25 -5.85 -8.37 11.96
N ASP A 26 -4.96 -8.38 12.95
CA ASP A 26 -5.28 -8.81 14.31
C ASP A 26 -6.34 -7.91 14.96
N ASP A 27 -6.24 -6.59 14.78
CA ASP A 27 -7.24 -5.64 15.28
C ASP A 27 -8.63 -5.92 14.68
N VAL A 28 -8.70 -6.18 13.37
CA VAL A 28 -9.95 -6.49 12.66
C VAL A 28 -10.53 -7.83 13.13
N ILE A 29 -9.70 -8.86 13.30
CA ILE A 29 -10.15 -10.18 13.76
C ILE A 29 -10.69 -10.11 15.20
N ASN A 30 -10.05 -9.31 16.06
CA ASN A 30 -10.49 -9.08 17.43
C ASN A 30 -11.74 -8.19 17.53
N ALA A 31 -12.00 -7.34 16.53
CA ALA A 31 -13.22 -6.55 16.44
C ALA A 31 -14.47 -7.40 16.11
N VAL A 32 -14.32 -8.64 15.65
CA VAL A 32 -15.46 -9.55 15.44
C VAL A 32 -16.11 -9.87 16.79
N PRO A 33 -17.40 -9.53 16.99
CA PRO A 33 -18.06 -9.64 18.29
C PRO A 33 -18.10 -11.09 18.79
N GLN A 34 -17.90 -11.27 20.10
CA GLN A 34 -17.91 -12.60 20.73
C GLN A 34 -19.24 -13.33 20.56
N SER A 35 -20.36 -12.61 20.46
CA SER A 35 -21.68 -13.20 20.21
C SER A 35 -21.77 -14.04 18.93
N LEU A 36 -21.05 -13.66 17.87
CA LEU A 36 -20.98 -14.47 16.64
C LEU A 36 -20.19 -15.77 16.85
N ARG A 37 -19.15 -15.73 17.69
CA ARG A 37 -18.34 -16.90 18.04
C ARG A 37 -19.14 -17.86 18.93
N ASP A 38 -19.82 -17.31 19.94
CA ASP A 38 -20.67 -18.06 20.86
C ASP A 38 -21.89 -18.68 20.14
N GLY A 39 -22.48 -17.96 19.18
CA GLY A 39 -23.53 -18.50 18.31
C GLY A 39 -23.06 -19.68 17.46
N SER A 40 -21.84 -19.62 16.93
CA SER A 40 -21.21 -20.74 16.21
C SER A 40 -20.98 -21.95 17.12
N TYR A 41 -20.47 -21.73 18.34
CA TYR A 41 -20.29 -22.80 19.32
C TYR A 41 -21.62 -23.41 19.78
N ALA A 42 -22.67 -22.60 19.92
CA ALA A 42 -24.01 -23.08 20.26
C ALA A 42 -24.62 -23.97 19.16
N LEU A 43 -24.20 -23.81 17.90
CA LEU A 43 -24.56 -24.67 16.78
C LEU A 43 -23.72 -25.95 16.70
N GLY A 44 -22.80 -26.17 17.66
CA GLY A 44 -21.93 -27.35 17.70
C GLY A 44 -20.69 -27.25 16.81
N ALA A 45 -20.37 -26.05 16.29
CA ALA A 45 -19.18 -25.86 15.48
C ALA A 45 -17.89 -25.95 16.33
N THR A 46 -16.86 -26.56 15.75
CA THR A 46 -15.53 -26.59 16.34
C THR A 46 -14.84 -25.24 16.24
N GLN A 47 -13.81 -25.00 17.06
CA GLN A 47 -13.01 -23.76 16.99
C GLN A 47 -12.46 -23.48 15.58
N ALA A 48 -12.04 -24.53 14.87
CA ALA A 48 -11.53 -24.40 13.50
C ALA A 48 -12.64 -24.00 12.50
N GLU A 49 -13.85 -24.50 12.67
CA GLU A 49 -15.01 -24.14 11.85
C GLU A 49 -15.47 -22.71 12.15
N THR A 50 -15.58 -22.31 13.42
CA THR A 50 -15.92 -20.94 13.82
C THR A 50 -14.93 -19.93 13.23
N ILE A 51 -13.63 -20.23 13.28
CA ILE A 51 -12.61 -19.34 12.70
C ILE A 51 -12.78 -19.25 11.17
N ARG A 52 -12.95 -20.37 10.47
CA ARG A 52 -13.00 -20.39 8.99
C ARG A 52 -14.31 -19.92 8.39
N GLN A 53 -15.43 -20.21 9.04
CA GLN A 53 -16.77 -20.01 8.48
C GLN A 53 -17.47 -18.76 9.05
N VAL A 54 -17.02 -18.24 10.19
CA VAL A 54 -17.64 -17.06 10.84
C VAL A 54 -16.64 -15.91 10.95
N VAL A 55 -15.50 -16.14 11.62
CA VAL A 55 -14.56 -15.05 11.93
C VAL A 55 -13.81 -14.55 10.70
N LEU A 56 -13.22 -15.45 9.92
CA LEU A 56 -12.50 -15.11 8.68
C LEU A 56 -13.37 -14.34 7.69
N PRO A 57 -14.57 -14.83 7.29
CA PRO A 57 -15.42 -14.10 6.35
C PRO A 57 -15.92 -12.76 6.90
N ALA A 58 -16.20 -12.65 8.21
CA ALA A 58 -16.55 -11.38 8.84
C ALA A 58 -15.36 -10.40 8.90
N ALA A 59 -14.13 -10.89 9.05
CA ALA A 59 -12.91 -10.09 9.10
C ALA A 59 -12.33 -9.76 7.71
N LEU A 60 -12.71 -10.49 6.65
CA LEU A 60 -12.20 -10.32 5.29
C LEU A 60 -12.21 -8.85 4.80
N PRO A 61 -13.30 -8.07 4.95
CA PRO A 61 -13.32 -6.68 4.51
C PRO A 61 -12.27 -5.81 5.21
N GLY A 62 -12.03 -6.04 6.50
CA GLY A 62 -11.03 -5.30 7.26
C GLY A 62 -9.60 -5.76 6.97
N ILE A 63 -9.37 -7.06 6.73
CA ILE A 63 -8.06 -7.57 6.27
C ILE A 63 -7.71 -6.98 4.89
N VAL A 64 -8.67 -6.93 3.97
CA VAL A 64 -8.48 -6.29 2.66
C VAL A 64 -8.15 -4.80 2.83
N SER A 65 -8.83 -4.12 3.76
CA SER A 65 -8.52 -2.72 4.11
C SER A 65 -7.09 -2.56 4.62
N ALA A 66 -6.65 -3.43 5.54
CA ALA A 66 -5.31 -3.44 6.11
C ALA A 66 -4.22 -3.61 5.05
N VAL A 67 -4.42 -4.53 4.11
CA VAL A 67 -3.51 -4.77 2.98
C VAL A 67 -3.45 -3.53 2.07
N LEU A 68 -4.60 -2.96 1.70
CA LEU A 68 -4.65 -1.75 0.86
C LEU A 68 -3.97 -0.54 1.55
N LEU A 69 -4.14 -0.40 2.85
CA LEU A 69 -3.48 0.63 3.65
C LEU A 69 -1.96 0.42 3.67
N GLY A 70 -1.50 -0.84 3.82
CA GLY A 70 -0.08 -1.20 3.77
C GLY A 70 0.57 -0.90 2.42
N VAL A 71 -0.14 -1.21 1.33
CA VAL A 71 0.30 -0.84 -0.04
C VAL A 71 0.38 0.68 -0.20
N SER A 72 -0.63 1.40 0.29
CA SER A 72 -0.65 2.87 0.24
C SER A 72 0.50 3.48 1.04
N ARG A 73 0.83 2.90 2.20
CA ARG A 73 2.00 3.30 2.99
C ARG A 73 3.29 3.03 2.24
N ALA A 74 3.42 1.88 1.56
CA ALA A 74 4.59 1.56 0.77
C ALA A 74 4.84 2.58 -0.36
N VAL A 75 3.75 3.06 -0.97
CA VAL A 75 3.78 4.12 -2.00
C VAL A 75 4.08 5.49 -1.39
N GLY A 76 3.54 5.80 -0.20
CA GLY A 76 3.78 7.07 0.50
C GLY A 76 5.19 7.22 1.10
N GLU A 77 5.76 6.14 1.64
CA GLU A 77 7.15 6.04 2.14
C GLU A 77 8.16 5.75 1.00
N THR A 78 7.81 6.01 -0.27
CA THR A 78 8.70 5.84 -1.46
C THR A 78 10.01 6.64 -1.39
N MET A 79 10.22 7.45 -0.36
CA MET A 79 11.50 8.07 -0.02
C MET A 79 12.64 7.04 0.09
N ILE A 80 12.37 5.79 0.49
CA ILE A 80 13.39 4.73 0.50
C ILE A 80 13.92 4.46 -0.92
N VAL A 81 13.04 4.47 -1.93
CA VAL A 81 13.45 4.30 -3.33
C VAL A 81 14.18 5.53 -3.85
N VAL A 82 13.87 6.73 -3.33
CA VAL A 82 14.61 7.96 -3.65
C VAL A 82 16.07 7.88 -3.19
N MET A 83 16.29 7.41 -1.96
CA MET A 83 17.63 7.16 -1.42
C MET A 83 18.36 6.01 -2.15
N ALA A 84 17.61 5.01 -2.63
CA ALA A 84 18.16 3.84 -3.29
C ALA A 84 18.46 4.03 -4.80
N ALA A 85 17.70 4.88 -5.49
CA ALA A 85 17.87 5.10 -6.93
C ALA A 85 19.13 5.91 -7.25
N GLY A 86 19.53 6.83 -6.36
CA GLY A 86 20.67 7.72 -6.62
C GLY A 86 20.48 8.61 -7.85
N GLN A 87 21.40 9.57 -8.04
CA GLN A 87 21.42 10.57 -9.13
C GLN A 87 21.66 9.92 -10.52
N GLY A 88 20.70 9.17 -11.05
CA GLY A 88 20.81 8.50 -12.35
C GLY A 88 19.45 8.37 -13.02
N ALA A 89 19.00 9.42 -13.72
CA ALA A 89 17.76 9.42 -14.49
C ALA A 89 17.90 8.67 -15.82
N ASN A 90 17.35 7.47 -15.89
CA ASN A 90 16.88 6.90 -17.15
C ASN A 90 15.46 6.31 -16.95
N LEU A 91 14.53 6.74 -17.80
CA LEU A 91 13.18 6.17 -17.88
C LEU A 91 13.19 5.12 -18.99
N THR A 92 13.57 3.89 -18.64
CA THR A 92 13.51 2.75 -19.56
C THR A 92 12.34 1.83 -19.16
N VAL A 93 11.57 1.36 -20.14
CA VAL A 93 10.46 0.38 -19.99
C VAL A 93 10.97 -1.05 -19.76
N ASN A 94 12.28 -1.25 -19.87
CA ASN A 94 12.96 -2.52 -19.70
C ASN A 94 13.21 -2.78 -18.20
N PRO A 95 12.61 -3.81 -17.59
CA PRO A 95 12.81 -4.16 -16.17
C PRO A 95 14.27 -4.58 -15.82
N LEU A 96 15.15 -4.62 -16.82
CA LEU A 96 16.59 -4.89 -16.69
C LEU A 96 17.46 -3.63 -16.60
N GLU A 97 16.92 -2.44 -16.90
CA GLU A 97 17.63 -1.16 -16.76
C GLU A 97 17.14 -0.36 -15.54
N ALA A 98 17.96 0.60 -15.11
CA ALA A 98 17.63 1.44 -13.96
C ALA A 98 16.37 2.26 -14.24
N VAL A 99 15.28 2.01 -13.51
CA VAL A 99 14.04 2.78 -13.56
C VAL A 99 14.06 3.80 -12.43
N THR A 100 13.86 5.09 -12.75
CA THR A 100 13.61 6.12 -11.74
C THR A 100 12.13 6.23 -11.41
N THR A 101 11.81 6.47 -10.13
CA THR A 101 10.43 6.68 -9.71
C THR A 101 9.99 8.11 -9.99
N VAL A 102 8.67 8.31 -10.15
CA VAL A 102 8.07 9.64 -10.33
C VAL A 102 8.50 10.60 -9.22
N THR A 103 8.61 10.11 -7.98
CA THR A 103 9.09 10.87 -6.82
C THR A 103 10.55 11.34 -6.95
N VAL A 104 11.45 10.50 -7.48
CA VAL A 104 12.85 10.89 -7.76
C VAL A 104 12.91 11.98 -8.80
N GLN A 105 12.10 11.89 -9.86
CA GLN A 105 12.07 12.94 -10.88
C GLN A 105 11.58 14.28 -10.33
N ILE A 106 10.58 14.29 -9.45
CA ILE A 106 10.12 15.52 -8.80
C ILE A 106 11.28 16.16 -8.02
N VAL A 107 12.02 15.38 -7.22
CA VAL A 107 13.18 15.89 -6.47
C VAL A 107 14.28 16.38 -7.41
N MET A 108 14.60 15.65 -8.48
CA MET A 108 15.64 16.08 -9.42
C MET A 108 15.27 17.32 -10.21
N LEU A 109 14.00 17.51 -10.55
CA LEU A 109 13.53 18.73 -11.22
C LEU A 109 13.57 19.95 -10.28
N ILE A 110 13.34 19.75 -8.97
CA ILE A 110 13.36 20.82 -7.97
C ILE A 110 14.79 21.13 -7.47
N THR A 111 15.66 20.13 -7.41
CA THR A 111 17.03 20.24 -6.84
C THR A 111 18.12 20.27 -7.92
N GLY A 112 17.76 20.05 -9.19
CA GLY A 112 18.66 20.06 -10.34
C GLY A 112 19.00 21.47 -10.81
N ASP A 113 20.19 21.62 -11.40
CA ASP A 113 20.82 22.86 -11.86
C ASP A 113 20.16 23.44 -13.15
N THR A 114 18.83 23.44 -13.18
CA THR A 114 18.00 24.02 -14.24
C THR A 114 17.34 25.29 -13.70
N GLU A 115 17.29 26.35 -14.51
CA GLU A 115 16.62 27.61 -14.13
C GLU A 115 15.22 27.34 -13.56
N ALA A 116 14.96 27.81 -12.34
CA ALA A 116 13.73 27.54 -11.58
C ALA A 116 12.43 27.86 -12.33
N SER A 117 12.50 28.75 -13.34
CA SER A 117 11.39 29.12 -14.23
C SER A 117 10.97 28.00 -15.20
N THR A 118 11.89 27.13 -15.63
CA THR A 118 11.62 26.07 -16.61
C THR A 118 11.30 24.73 -15.93
N ALA A 119 11.79 24.52 -14.71
CA ALA A 119 11.62 23.26 -13.97
C ALA A 119 10.31 23.17 -13.15
N ALA A 120 9.71 24.31 -12.80
CA ALA A 120 8.51 24.37 -11.96
C ALA A 120 7.26 23.73 -12.61
N GLY A 121 7.09 23.91 -13.92
CA GLY A 121 5.95 23.36 -14.67
C GLY A 121 5.91 21.84 -14.64
N PRO A 122 6.96 21.14 -15.11
CA PRO A 122 7.01 19.68 -15.10
C PRO A 122 6.91 19.05 -13.70
N ALA A 123 7.55 19.65 -12.69
CA ALA A 123 7.47 19.15 -11.31
C ALA A 123 6.04 19.25 -10.74
N PHE A 124 5.35 20.35 -11.01
CA PHE A 124 3.95 20.53 -10.61
C PHE A 124 3.03 19.52 -11.31
N THR A 125 3.23 19.26 -12.61
CA THR A 125 2.43 18.26 -13.34
C THR A 125 2.63 16.85 -12.79
N LEU A 126 3.87 16.44 -12.53
CA LEU A 126 4.17 15.13 -11.96
C LEU A 126 3.63 14.98 -10.53
N GLY A 127 3.78 16.01 -9.69
CA GLY A 127 3.21 16.04 -8.35
C GLY A 127 1.68 15.96 -8.34
N PHE A 128 1.02 16.74 -9.21
CA PHE A 128 -0.44 16.72 -9.36
C PHE A 128 -0.95 15.37 -9.86
N THR A 129 -0.25 14.76 -10.83
CA THR A 129 -0.60 13.42 -11.34
C THR A 129 -0.48 12.36 -10.25
N LEU A 130 0.60 12.40 -9.47
CA LEU A 130 0.82 11.47 -8.36
C LEU A 130 -0.22 11.66 -7.24
N PHE A 131 -0.59 12.91 -6.96
CA PHE A 131 -1.68 13.24 -6.04
C PHE A 131 -3.01 12.66 -6.52
N CYS A 132 -3.40 12.92 -7.78
CA CYS A 132 -4.64 12.39 -8.34
C CYS A 132 -4.66 10.86 -8.38
N MET A 133 -3.54 10.21 -8.73
CA MET A 133 -3.43 8.75 -8.73
C MET A 133 -3.61 8.18 -7.32
N THR A 134 -2.92 8.76 -6.33
CA THR A 134 -3.01 8.32 -4.93
C THR A 134 -4.42 8.51 -4.38
N LEU A 135 -5.03 9.66 -4.67
CA LEU A 135 -6.40 9.98 -4.27
C LEU A 135 -7.40 9.01 -4.91
N LEU A 136 -7.25 8.68 -6.20
CA LEU A 136 -8.10 7.71 -6.89
C LEU A 136 -7.98 6.32 -6.29
N LEU A 137 -6.76 5.83 -6.04
CA LEU A 137 -6.53 4.54 -5.38
C LEU A 137 -7.18 4.51 -4.00
N ASN A 138 -7.03 5.58 -3.22
CA ASN A 138 -7.62 5.69 -1.88
C ASN A 138 -9.16 5.72 -1.92
N ILE A 139 -9.75 6.46 -2.86
CA ILE A 139 -11.21 6.48 -3.07
C ILE A 139 -11.73 5.10 -3.46
N VAL A 140 -11.06 4.41 -4.40
CA VAL A 140 -11.47 3.07 -4.83
C VAL A 140 -11.36 2.09 -3.67
N ALA A 141 -10.27 2.13 -2.90
CA ALA A 141 -10.09 1.31 -1.71
C ALA A 141 -11.25 1.51 -0.72
N LEU A 142 -11.57 2.76 -0.37
CA LEU A 142 -12.69 3.07 0.52
C LEU A 142 -14.04 2.59 -0.03
N ARG A 143 -14.26 2.72 -1.35
CA ARG A 143 -15.50 2.26 -2.00
C ARG A 143 -15.65 0.74 -1.97
N VAL A 144 -14.57 0.02 -2.21
CA VAL A 144 -14.54 -1.45 -2.14
C VAL A 144 -14.87 -1.89 -0.72
N VAL A 145 -14.21 -1.31 0.27
CA VAL A 145 -14.44 -1.64 1.70
C VAL A 145 -15.89 -1.39 2.10
N ARG A 146 -16.45 -0.24 1.72
CA ARG A 146 -17.84 0.11 2.03
C ARG A 146 -18.84 -0.86 1.39
N LYS A 147 -18.59 -1.27 0.14
CA LYS A 147 -19.42 -2.26 -0.57
C LYS A 147 -19.38 -3.65 0.09
N TYR A 148 -18.26 -4.03 0.69
CA TYR A 148 -18.14 -5.29 1.42
C TYR A 148 -18.75 -5.22 2.84
N GLN A 149 -18.84 -4.04 3.46
CA GLN A 149 -19.58 -3.85 4.71
C GLN A 149 -21.10 -3.93 4.52
N GLU A 150 -21.63 -3.36 3.43
CA GLU A 150 -23.08 -3.37 3.12
C GLU A 150 -23.64 -4.76 2.79
N ALA A 151 -22.79 -5.76 2.54
CA ALA A 151 -23.21 -7.12 2.22
C ALA A 151 -23.51 -8.00 3.46
N TYR A 152 -23.40 -7.46 4.67
CA TYR A 152 -23.62 -8.18 5.93
C TYR A 152 -24.66 -7.55 6.86
N ASP A 153 -25.32 -6.46 6.44
CA ASP A 153 -26.55 -5.94 7.08
C ASP A 153 -27.81 -6.63 6.56
#